data_AF-A0A3R6Q4S9-F1
#
_entry.id   AF-A0A3R6Q4S9-F1
#
_cell.length_a   1.000
_cell.length_b   1.000
_cell.length_c   1.000
_cell.angle_alpha   90.00
_cell.angle_beta   90.00
_cell.angle_gamma   90.00
#
_symmetry.space_group_name_H-M   'P 1'
#
loop_
_entity.id
_entity.type
_entity.pdbx_description
1 polymer ?
#
loop_
_entity_poly.entity_id
_entity_poly.type
_entity_poly.pdbx_seq_one_letter_code
_entity_poly.pdbx_strand_id
1 'polypeptide(L)'
;MNRGRMDQVVEMAKWSMVDFDSVKNQIVFRIINGRMNEKELQSLAHIPVMNLAVIFVVQFGQSDEMGVSIRISKKLLEHWEINLQDLWRMAYENTCLRCPAKSDSLDHLLRRIVMCDIPDPKEQEKVLEMLDSTKDNESEELIVLSNNVSAYGASCMIYGDALKEYAVWKQSDLVILPSSIHEVLLVKYDGSYDVRWLSRMVSDINISDVAENERLSDSVYIYRWKQDVLEDTETGKRIRPGYDGIAKLVEEMQQAS
;
A
#
# COMPACT_ATOMS: atom_id res chain seq x y z
N MET A 1 -5.84 -26.08 -1.49
CA MET A 1 -7.06 -25.25 -1.35
C MET A 1 -8.27 -26.18 -1.25
N ASN A 2 -9.03 -26.15 -0.15
CA ASN A 2 -10.14 -27.10 0.10
C ASN A 2 -11.36 -26.80 -0.80
N ARG A 3 -12.01 -27.86 -1.33
CA ARG A 3 -13.17 -27.78 -2.24
C ARG A 3 -14.29 -26.88 -1.71
N GLY A 4 -14.60 -26.97 -0.41
CA GLY A 4 -15.62 -26.13 0.24
C GLY A 4 -15.28 -24.64 0.33
N ARG A 5 -13.99 -24.26 0.38
CA ARG A 5 -13.58 -22.84 0.30
C ARG A 5 -13.78 -22.33 -1.13
N MET A 6 -13.52 -23.15 -2.15
CA MET A 6 -13.77 -22.79 -3.55
C MET A 6 -15.27 -22.60 -3.85
N ASP A 7 -16.14 -23.46 -3.32
CA ASP A 7 -17.59 -23.36 -3.53
C ASP A 7 -18.17 -22.09 -2.89
N GLN A 8 -17.71 -21.73 -1.69
CA GLN A 8 -18.08 -20.46 -1.05
C GLN A 8 -17.60 -19.25 -1.85
N VAL A 9 -16.39 -19.29 -2.43
CA VAL A 9 -15.89 -18.22 -3.30
C VAL A 9 -16.73 -18.05 -4.55
N VAL A 10 -17.12 -19.15 -5.19
CA VAL A 10 -17.97 -19.14 -6.38
C VAL A 10 -19.36 -18.59 -6.04
N GLU A 11 -19.90 -18.94 -4.87
CA GLU A 11 -21.19 -18.42 -4.41
C GLU A 11 -21.09 -16.92 -4.07
N MET A 12 -20.09 -16.49 -3.31
CA MET A 12 -19.83 -15.07 -3.02
C MET A 12 -19.56 -14.25 -4.29
N ALA A 13 -18.88 -14.83 -5.28
CA ALA A 13 -18.71 -14.22 -6.59
C ALA A 13 -20.03 -14.02 -7.31
N LYS A 14 -20.93 -15.00 -7.26
CA LYS A 14 -22.30 -14.84 -7.75
C LYS A 14 -23.02 -13.69 -7.03
N TRP A 15 -22.91 -13.59 -5.70
CA TRP A 15 -23.56 -12.51 -4.93
C TRP A 15 -23.01 -11.11 -5.27
N SER A 16 -21.69 -10.97 -5.46
CA SER A 16 -21.09 -9.69 -5.88
C SER A 16 -21.56 -9.22 -7.26
N MET A 17 -22.05 -10.14 -8.09
CA MET A 17 -22.62 -9.85 -9.41
C MET A 17 -24.12 -9.57 -9.36
N VAL A 18 -24.79 -9.65 -8.20
CA VAL A 18 -26.26 -9.63 -8.11
C VAL A 18 -26.81 -8.39 -7.42
N ASP A 19 -26.12 -7.84 -6.41
CA ASP A 19 -26.59 -6.63 -5.72
C ASP A 19 -25.45 -5.77 -5.18
N PHE A 20 -25.30 -4.57 -5.74
CA PHE A 20 -24.32 -3.57 -5.31
C PHE A 20 -24.52 -3.14 -3.85
N ASP A 21 -25.77 -2.97 -3.41
CA ASP A 21 -26.07 -2.49 -2.06
C ASP A 21 -25.59 -3.46 -0.98
N SER A 22 -25.55 -4.75 -1.32
CA SER A 22 -25.06 -5.80 -0.43
C SER A 22 -23.53 -5.80 -0.25
N VAL A 23 -22.77 -5.25 -1.20
CA VAL A 23 -21.29 -5.35 -1.24
C VAL A 23 -20.55 -4.01 -1.08
N LYS A 24 -21.25 -2.87 -1.15
CA LYS A 24 -20.60 -1.54 -1.18
C LYS A 24 -19.72 -1.23 0.03
N ASN A 25 -20.02 -1.78 1.21
CA ASN A 25 -19.24 -1.58 2.45
C ASN A 25 -18.01 -2.52 2.54
N GLN A 26 -17.87 -3.44 1.60
CA GLN A 26 -16.75 -4.38 1.49
C GLN A 26 -15.79 -3.99 0.37
N ILE A 27 -16.11 -2.95 -0.39
CA ILE A 27 -15.25 -2.44 -1.45
C ILE A 27 -14.06 -1.73 -0.80
N VAL A 28 -12.85 -2.19 -1.11
CA VAL A 28 -11.59 -1.56 -0.69
C VAL A 28 -10.70 -1.35 -1.92
N PHE A 29 -9.67 -0.52 -1.78
CA PHE A 29 -8.68 -0.31 -2.83
C PHE A 29 -7.33 -0.93 -2.45
N ARG A 30 -6.52 -1.23 -3.46
CA ARG A 30 -5.15 -1.71 -3.34
C ARG A 30 -4.29 -1.05 -4.40
N ILE A 31 -3.00 -0.87 -4.10
CA ILE A 31 -2.02 -0.46 -5.11
C ILE A 31 -1.32 -1.70 -5.67
N ILE A 32 -1.12 -1.71 -6.99
CA ILE A 32 -0.34 -2.72 -7.72
C ILE A 32 0.62 -2.04 -8.70
N ASN A 33 1.63 -2.78 -9.14
CA ASN A 33 2.52 -2.32 -10.22
C ASN A 33 1.72 -2.08 -11.51
N GLY A 34 1.70 -0.84 -12.02
CA GLY A 34 0.91 -0.48 -13.20
C GLY A 34 1.47 -1.09 -14.49
N ARG A 35 2.80 -1.09 -14.64
CA ARG A 35 3.50 -1.60 -15.84
C ARG A 35 3.35 -3.11 -15.98
N MET A 36 3.55 -3.86 -14.88
CA MET A 36 3.45 -5.32 -14.88
C MET A 36 2.03 -5.82 -15.07
N ASN A 37 1.01 -5.02 -14.70
CA ASN A 37 -0.40 -5.41 -14.77
C ASN A 37 -1.16 -4.75 -15.95
N GLU A 38 -0.47 -4.12 -16.91
CA GLU A 38 -1.08 -3.34 -18.00
C GLU A 38 -2.18 -4.11 -18.76
N LYS A 39 -1.94 -5.39 -19.07
CA LYS A 39 -2.92 -6.24 -19.76
C LYS A 39 -4.21 -6.42 -18.96
N GLU A 40 -4.11 -6.62 -17.65
CA GLU A 40 -5.28 -6.83 -16.80
C GLU A 40 -6.04 -5.52 -16.56
N LEU A 41 -5.30 -4.42 -16.39
CA LEU A 41 -5.84 -3.07 -16.20
C LEU A 41 -6.72 -2.59 -17.36
N GLN A 42 -6.56 -3.16 -18.57
CA GLN A 42 -7.49 -2.89 -19.69
C GLN A 42 -8.94 -3.24 -19.34
N SER A 43 -9.15 -4.27 -18.51
CA SER A 43 -10.48 -4.74 -18.09
C SER A 43 -10.90 -4.27 -16.69
N LEU A 44 -9.95 -3.97 -15.81
CA LEU A 44 -10.22 -3.56 -14.44
C LEU A 44 -10.61 -2.09 -14.33
N ALA A 45 -11.50 -1.78 -13.38
CA ALA A 45 -11.66 -0.41 -12.91
C ALA A 45 -10.41 -0.03 -12.12
N HIS A 46 -9.76 1.06 -12.51
CA HIS A 46 -8.50 1.46 -11.92
C HIS A 46 -8.23 2.97 -12.06
N ILE A 47 -7.33 3.47 -11.22
CA ILE A 47 -6.81 4.84 -11.28
C ILE A 47 -5.27 4.74 -11.41
N PRO A 48 -4.66 5.25 -12.49
CA PRO A 48 -3.22 5.28 -12.66
C PRO A 48 -2.59 6.31 -11.71
N VAL A 49 -1.68 5.85 -10.87
CA VAL A 49 -0.95 6.67 -9.90
C VAL A 49 0.54 6.49 -10.18
N MET A 50 1.18 7.50 -10.79
CA MET A 50 2.58 7.40 -11.25
C MET A 50 2.78 6.18 -12.16
N ASN A 51 3.74 5.31 -11.87
CA ASN A 51 3.96 4.01 -12.53
C ASN A 51 3.15 2.85 -11.89
N LEU A 52 2.31 3.14 -10.90
CA LEU A 52 1.42 2.21 -10.20
C LEU A 52 -0.03 2.35 -10.67
N ALA A 53 -0.89 1.47 -10.18
CA ALA A 53 -2.33 1.57 -10.35
C ALA A 53 -3.06 1.27 -9.03
N VAL A 54 -4.05 2.09 -8.71
CA VAL A 54 -5.08 1.76 -7.73
C VAL A 54 -6.08 0.85 -8.41
N ILE A 55 -6.32 -0.33 -7.84
CA ILE A 55 -7.40 -1.24 -8.22
C ILE A 55 -8.40 -1.38 -7.08
N PHE A 56 -9.61 -1.81 -7.42
CA PHE A 56 -10.69 -1.99 -6.47
C PHE A 56 -11.05 -3.46 -6.33
N VAL A 57 -11.37 -3.88 -5.10
CA VAL A 57 -11.78 -5.24 -4.80
C VAL A 57 -12.96 -5.25 -3.84
N VAL A 58 -13.85 -6.23 -3.99
CA VAL A 58 -14.78 -6.62 -2.93
C VAL A 58 -14.06 -7.60 -2.02
N GLN A 59 -13.90 -7.25 -0.75
CA GLN A 59 -13.19 -8.07 0.24
C GLN A 59 -14.17 -8.91 1.07
N PHE A 60 -14.04 -10.24 1.00
CA PHE A 60 -14.79 -11.18 1.81
C PHE A 60 -13.92 -11.74 2.95
N GLY A 61 -14.50 -11.87 4.15
CA GLY A 61 -13.82 -12.42 5.34
C GLY A 61 -13.54 -11.38 6.42
N GLN A 62 -13.43 -11.87 7.66
CA GLN A 62 -13.16 -11.10 8.89
C GLN A 62 -11.92 -11.59 9.66
N SER A 63 -11.15 -12.53 9.11
CA SER A 63 -9.96 -13.09 9.77
C SER A 63 -8.69 -12.35 9.39
N ASP A 64 -7.64 -12.53 10.21
CA ASP A 64 -6.30 -11.93 10.08
C ASP A 64 -5.60 -12.25 8.74
N GLU A 65 -6.03 -13.30 8.03
CA GLU A 65 -5.74 -13.45 6.60
C GLU A 65 -6.77 -12.66 5.79
N MET A 66 -6.31 -11.67 5.01
CA MET A 66 -7.09 -11.03 3.94
C MET A 66 -7.78 -12.13 3.15
N GLY A 67 -9.07 -12.31 3.43
CA GLY A 67 -9.87 -13.40 2.91
C GLY A 67 -10.03 -13.29 1.39
N VAL A 68 -11.00 -14.01 0.85
CA VAL A 68 -11.15 -14.04 -0.60
C VAL A 68 -11.60 -12.67 -1.10
N SER A 69 -10.99 -12.18 -2.16
CA SER A 69 -11.34 -10.89 -2.75
C SER A 69 -11.63 -11.04 -4.24
N ILE A 70 -12.56 -10.23 -4.75
CA ILE A 70 -12.92 -10.19 -6.17
C ILE A 70 -12.53 -8.82 -6.71
N ARG A 71 -11.73 -8.80 -7.79
CA ARG A 71 -11.35 -7.56 -8.46
C ARG A 71 -12.55 -6.98 -9.22
N ILE A 72 -12.72 -5.67 -9.11
CA ILE A 72 -13.86 -4.97 -9.71
C ILE A 72 -13.46 -4.56 -11.14
N SER A 73 -14.22 -5.08 -12.12
CA SER A 73 -14.01 -4.80 -13.54
C SER A 73 -14.82 -3.60 -14.02
N LYS A 74 -14.45 -2.99 -15.15
CA LYS A 74 -15.24 -1.91 -15.78
C LYS A 74 -16.68 -2.34 -16.07
N LYS A 75 -16.88 -3.59 -16.50
CA LYS A 75 -18.22 -4.18 -16.72
C LYS A 75 -19.05 -4.26 -15.45
N LEU A 76 -18.41 -4.43 -14.30
CA LEU A 76 -19.10 -4.48 -13.01
C LEU A 76 -19.57 -3.08 -12.58
N LEU A 77 -18.80 -2.03 -12.87
CA LEU A 77 -19.25 -0.64 -12.68
C LEU A 77 -20.46 -0.33 -13.57
N GLU A 78 -20.39 -0.72 -14.85
CA GLU A 78 -21.51 -0.56 -15.79
C GLU A 78 -22.77 -1.28 -15.28
N HIS A 79 -22.62 -2.50 -14.77
CA HIS A 79 -23.72 -3.28 -14.22
C HIS A 79 -24.33 -2.67 -12.95
N TRP A 80 -23.48 -2.13 -12.07
CA TRP A 80 -23.90 -1.46 -10.84
C TRP A 80 -24.39 -0.02 -11.06
N GLU A 81 -24.28 0.51 -12.29
CA GLU A 81 -24.61 1.89 -12.65
C GLU A 81 -23.87 2.94 -11.80
N ILE A 82 -22.63 2.63 -11.39
CA ILE A 82 -21.75 3.55 -10.65
C ILE A 82 -20.58 4.02 -11.51
N ASN A 83 -20.13 5.26 -11.29
CA ASN A 83 -18.94 5.78 -11.94
C ASN A 83 -17.68 5.57 -11.08
N LEU A 84 -16.51 5.87 -11.66
CA LEU A 84 -15.22 5.68 -11.01
C LEU A 84 -15.01 6.62 -9.80
N GLN A 85 -15.62 7.81 -9.77
CA GLN A 85 -15.54 8.71 -8.62
C GLN A 85 -16.30 8.17 -7.41
N ASP A 86 -17.52 7.69 -7.63
CA ASP A 86 -18.32 7.06 -6.56
C ASP A 86 -17.60 5.83 -6.00
N LEU A 87 -17.03 5.01 -6.88
CA LEU A 87 -16.22 3.85 -6.50
C LEU A 87 -15.00 4.26 -5.65
N TRP A 88 -14.27 5.31 -6.06
CA TRP A 88 -13.14 5.84 -5.30
C TRP A 88 -13.54 6.28 -3.90
N ARG A 89 -14.63 7.05 -3.77
CA ARG A 89 -15.14 7.52 -2.47
C ARG A 89 -15.41 6.37 -1.51
N MET A 90 -16.23 5.40 -1.92
CA MET A 90 -16.58 4.27 -1.05
C MET A 90 -15.36 3.41 -0.72
N ALA A 91 -14.53 3.12 -1.73
CA ALA A 91 -13.34 2.33 -1.52
C ALA A 91 -12.37 3.01 -0.55
N TYR A 92 -12.19 4.33 -0.66
CA TYR A 92 -11.31 5.09 0.21
C TYR A 92 -11.76 5.04 1.66
N GLU A 93 -13.03 5.39 1.91
CA GLU A 93 -13.63 5.38 3.25
C GLU A 93 -13.52 3.99 3.90
N ASN A 94 -13.92 2.94 3.18
CA ASN A 94 -13.85 1.57 3.67
C ASN A 94 -12.41 1.12 3.93
N THR A 95 -11.47 1.47 3.05
CA THR A 95 -10.07 1.05 3.17
C THR A 95 -9.42 1.68 4.39
N CYS A 96 -9.58 3.00 4.59
CA CYS A 96 -9.04 3.69 5.75
C CYS A 96 -9.69 3.23 7.07
N LEU A 97 -10.98 2.90 7.06
CA LEU A 97 -11.67 2.38 8.25
C LEU A 97 -11.22 0.96 8.62
N ARG A 98 -11.07 0.07 7.63
CA ARG A 98 -10.79 -1.35 7.85
C ARG A 98 -9.30 -1.64 8.02
N CYS A 99 -8.46 -0.85 7.36
CA CYS A 99 -7.01 -1.03 7.31
C CYS A 99 -6.29 0.27 7.68
N PRO A 100 -6.51 0.85 8.88
CA PRO A 100 -5.84 2.07 9.29
C PRO A 100 -4.32 1.96 9.15
N ALA A 101 -3.71 3.05 8.69
CA ALA A 101 -2.27 3.14 8.51
C ALA A 101 -1.55 2.93 9.85
N LYS A 102 -0.41 2.25 9.78
CA LYS A 102 0.48 2.02 10.90
C LYS A 102 1.92 2.20 10.44
N SER A 103 2.65 3.03 11.16
CA SER A 103 4.10 3.20 10.97
C SER A 103 4.85 2.73 12.21
N ASP A 104 5.97 2.05 12.02
CA ASP A 104 6.88 1.62 13.09
C ASP A 104 8.33 1.74 12.62
N SER A 105 9.29 1.92 13.52
CA SER A 105 10.71 1.86 13.11
C SER A 105 11.08 0.41 12.80
N LEU A 106 12.01 0.22 11.86
CA LEU A 106 12.45 -1.13 11.54
C LEU A 106 13.08 -1.80 12.77
N ASP A 107 13.86 -1.07 13.57
CA ASP A 107 14.40 -1.56 14.84
C ASP A 107 13.30 -2.04 15.80
N HIS A 108 12.25 -1.25 16.03
CA HIS A 108 11.14 -1.65 16.89
C HIS A 108 10.38 -2.87 16.35
N LEU A 109 10.18 -2.92 15.03
CA LEU A 109 9.52 -4.05 14.38
C LEU A 109 10.33 -5.34 14.54
N LEU A 110 11.64 -5.28 14.31
CA LEU A 110 12.57 -6.41 14.49
C LEU A 110 12.61 -6.86 15.95
N ARG A 111 12.70 -5.93 16.91
CA ARG A 111 12.63 -6.25 18.35
C ARG A 111 11.35 -6.99 18.69
N ARG A 112 10.20 -6.49 18.21
CA ARG A 112 8.91 -7.14 18.47
C ARG A 112 8.87 -8.57 17.91
N ILE A 113 9.38 -8.79 16.70
CA ILE A 113 9.43 -10.14 16.10
C ILE A 113 10.32 -11.06 16.93
N VAL A 114 11.55 -10.64 17.23
CA VAL A 114 12.51 -11.45 18.00
C VAL A 114 11.97 -11.79 19.39
N MET A 115 11.26 -10.86 20.04
CA MET A 115 10.69 -11.08 21.37
C MET A 115 9.48 -12.02 21.37
N CYS A 116 8.70 -12.07 20.29
CA CYS A 116 7.55 -12.99 20.19
C CYS A 116 7.96 -14.47 20.25
N ASP A 117 9.18 -14.80 19.78
CA ASP A 117 9.68 -16.18 19.75
C ASP A 117 10.40 -16.61 21.04
N ILE A 118 10.58 -15.69 22.00
CA ILE A 118 11.30 -15.93 23.26
C ILE A 118 10.30 -15.90 24.44
N PRO A 119 9.95 -17.04 25.05
CA PRO A 119 8.94 -17.07 26.12
C PRO A 119 9.45 -16.60 27.49
N ASP A 120 10.75 -16.75 27.78
CA ASP A 120 11.34 -16.40 29.08
C ASP A 120 11.73 -14.91 29.14
N PRO A 121 11.13 -14.11 30.03
CA PRO A 121 11.48 -12.70 30.20
C PRO A 121 12.97 -12.44 30.48
N LYS A 122 13.69 -13.38 31.13
CA LYS A 122 15.13 -13.21 31.39
C LYS A 122 15.99 -13.40 30.15
N GLU A 123 15.52 -14.21 29.20
CA GLU A 123 16.18 -14.36 27.90
C GLU A 123 15.87 -13.18 26.99
N GLN A 124 14.63 -12.65 27.05
CA GLN A 124 14.26 -11.42 26.36
C GLN A 124 15.15 -10.24 26.79
N GLU A 125 15.41 -10.06 28.09
CA GLU A 125 16.30 -9.02 28.62
C GLU A 125 17.71 -9.11 28.02
N LYS A 126 18.29 -10.31 27.96
CA LYS A 126 19.63 -10.52 27.39
C LYS A 126 19.71 -10.19 25.90
N VAL A 127 18.68 -10.56 25.14
CA VAL A 127 18.63 -10.27 23.70
C VAL A 127 18.44 -8.78 23.46
N LEU A 128 17.61 -8.10 24.27
CA LEU A 128 17.48 -6.65 24.24
C LEU A 128 18.81 -5.94 24.53
N GLU A 129 19.54 -6.36 25.58
CA GLU A 129 20.87 -5.83 25.90
C GLU A 129 21.86 -5.99 24.73
N MET A 130 21.80 -7.14 24.04
CA MET A 130 22.63 -7.37 22.84
C MET A 130 22.24 -6.45 21.68
N LEU A 131 20.96 -6.28 21.38
CA LEU A 131 20.47 -5.39 20.31
C LEU A 131 20.77 -3.92 20.60
N ASP A 132 20.72 -3.51 21.88
CA ASP A 132 21.08 -2.16 22.31
C ASP A 132 22.58 -1.88 22.16
N SER A 133 23.43 -2.90 22.32
CA SER A 133 24.88 -2.77 22.15
C SER A 133 25.31 -2.58 20.68
N THR A 134 24.42 -2.88 19.73
CA THR A 134 24.62 -2.74 18.27
C THR A 134 23.82 -1.59 17.66
N LYS A 135 23.30 -0.67 18.49
CA LYS A 135 22.52 0.47 18.00
C LYS A 135 23.38 1.40 17.13
N ASP A 136 23.17 1.31 15.83
CA ASP A 136 23.52 2.38 14.90
C ASP A 136 22.32 3.32 14.74
N ASN A 137 22.55 4.63 14.88
CA ASN A 137 21.52 5.67 14.79
C ASN A 137 20.73 5.63 13.46
N GLU A 138 21.28 5.02 12.41
CA GLU A 138 20.67 4.91 11.07
C GLU A 138 19.40 4.03 11.07
N SER A 139 19.30 3.06 11.98
CA SER A 139 18.12 2.17 12.08
C SER A 139 16.85 2.87 12.58
N GLU A 140 17.00 4.00 13.27
CA GLU A 140 15.89 4.86 13.73
C GLU A 140 15.40 5.85 12.63
N GLU A 141 16.12 5.91 11.51
CA GLU A 141 15.78 6.75 10.35
C GLU A 141 14.88 6.02 9.34
N LEU A 142 14.87 4.69 9.40
CA LEU A 142 14.07 3.82 8.54
C LEU A 142 12.74 3.44 9.22
N ILE A 143 11.64 3.86 8.61
CA ILE A 143 10.29 3.52 9.06
C ILE A 143 9.62 2.57 8.08
N VAL A 144 8.91 1.60 8.63
CA VAL A 144 8.02 0.72 7.89
C VAL A 144 6.60 1.30 7.97
N LEU A 145 6.03 1.68 6.82
CA LEU A 145 4.63 2.08 6.71
C LEU A 145 3.82 0.93 6.10
N SER A 146 2.83 0.45 6.87
CA SER A 146 1.89 -0.60 6.47
C SER A 146 0.51 -0.29 7.07
N ASN A 147 -0.36 -1.30 7.18
CA ASN A 147 -1.64 -1.21 7.89
C ASN A 147 -1.70 -2.23 9.05
N ASN A 148 -2.71 -2.10 9.90
CA ASN A 148 -2.92 -2.98 11.05
C ASN A 148 -3.29 -4.44 10.70
N VAL A 149 -3.63 -4.74 9.44
CA VAL A 149 -3.94 -6.10 8.95
C VAL A 149 -2.71 -6.74 8.28
N SER A 150 -1.60 -6.00 8.15
CA SER A 150 -0.34 -6.46 7.55
C SER A 150 -0.50 -7.09 6.16
N ALA A 151 -1.43 -6.57 5.36
CA ALA A 151 -1.68 -7.03 4.00
C ALA A 151 -2.07 -5.88 3.09
N TYR A 152 -1.45 -5.79 1.91
CA TYR A 152 -1.63 -4.67 0.96
C TYR A 152 -1.36 -3.28 1.58
N GLY A 153 -0.54 -3.21 2.64
CA GLY A 153 -0.29 -2.01 3.43
C GLY A 153 0.53 -0.94 2.72
N ALA A 154 1.21 -1.25 1.61
CA ALA A 154 1.85 -0.24 0.76
C ALA A 154 0.83 0.80 0.24
N SER A 155 -0.46 0.42 0.18
CA SER A 155 -1.56 1.34 -0.14
C SER A 155 -1.63 2.56 0.80
N CYS A 156 -1.06 2.46 2.00
CA CYS A 156 -0.99 3.58 2.96
C CYS A 156 -0.17 4.77 2.43
N MET A 157 0.69 4.59 1.43
CA MET A 157 1.45 5.69 0.82
C MET A 157 0.54 6.75 0.13
N ILE A 158 -0.71 6.40 -0.20
CA ILE A 158 -1.68 7.34 -0.76
C ILE A 158 -2.80 7.69 0.23
N TYR A 159 -2.68 7.29 1.51
CA TYR A 159 -3.59 7.77 2.54
C TYR A 159 -3.31 9.25 2.81
N GLY A 160 -4.30 9.99 3.27
CA GLY A 160 -4.21 11.46 3.37
C GLY A 160 -3.06 11.91 4.26
N ASP A 161 -3.13 11.59 5.55
CA ASP A 161 -2.16 12.11 6.52
C ASP A 161 -1.02 11.12 6.84
N ALA A 162 -1.05 9.88 6.36
CA ALA A 162 -0.09 8.84 6.76
C ALA A 162 1.38 9.22 6.48
N LEU A 163 1.67 9.76 5.29
CA LEU A 163 3.01 10.25 4.97
C LEU A 163 3.33 11.58 5.68
N LYS A 164 2.31 12.43 5.83
CA LYS A 164 2.42 13.77 6.39
C LYS A 164 2.77 13.74 7.87
N GLU A 165 2.13 12.85 8.64
CA GLU A 165 2.40 12.66 10.07
C GLU A 165 3.88 12.33 10.30
N TYR A 166 4.42 11.37 9.55
CA TYR A 166 5.82 11.00 9.66
C TYR A 166 6.77 12.12 9.20
N ALA A 167 6.46 12.77 8.08
CA ALA A 167 7.27 13.87 7.57
C ALA A 167 7.30 15.10 8.50
N VAL A 168 6.18 15.42 9.15
CA VAL A 168 6.09 16.47 10.17
C VAL A 168 6.92 16.09 11.40
N TRP A 169 6.85 14.84 11.85
CA TRP A 169 7.66 14.36 12.97
C TRP A 169 9.17 14.49 12.71
N LYS A 170 9.62 14.11 11.51
CA LYS A 170 11.04 14.22 11.10
C LYS A 170 11.43 15.60 10.57
N GLN A 171 10.46 16.50 10.37
CA GLN A 171 10.64 17.83 9.75
C GLN A 171 11.38 17.79 8.41
N SER A 172 11.07 16.80 7.57
CA SER A 172 11.83 16.51 6.36
C SER A 172 10.95 15.99 5.23
N ASP A 173 11.41 16.17 3.99
CA ASP A 173 10.91 15.35 2.88
C ASP A 173 11.22 13.87 3.17
N LEU A 174 10.50 12.96 2.51
CA LEU A 174 10.67 11.51 2.68
C LEU A 174 11.01 10.86 1.35
N VAL A 175 11.99 9.96 1.37
CA VAL A 175 12.16 8.93 0.34
C VAL A 175 11.20 7.79 0.65
N ILE A 176 10.50 7.29 -0.36
CA ILE A 176 9.64 6.10 -0.28
C ILE A 176 10.23 5.00 -1.16
N LEU A 177 10.40 3.81 -0.58
CA LEU A 177 10.87 2.61 -1.26
C LEU A 177 9.69 1.60 -1.41
N PRO A 178 9.02 1.59 -2.56
CA PRO A 178 7.84 0.76 -2.80
C PRO A 178 8.22 -0.59 -3.43
N SER A 179 8.98 -1.44 -2.72
CA SER A 179 9.36 -2.76 -3.25
C SER A 179 8.21 -3.77 -3.23
N SER A 180 7.40 -3.76 -2.16
CA SER A 180 6.35 -4.74 -1.88
C SER A 180 4.96 -4.11 -1.87
N ILE A 181 3.92 -4.92 -2.11
CA ILE A 181 2.52 -4.54 -1.87
C ILE A 181 2.17 -4.46 -0.39
N HIS A 182 2.91 -5.12 0.50
CA HIS A 182 2.55 -5.28 1.92
C HIS A 182 2.96 -4.09 2.79
N GLU A 183 4.06 -3.43 2.45
CA GLU A 183 4.57 -2.25 3.14
C GLU A 183 5.43 -1.39 2.21
N VAL A 184 5.66 -0.14 2.62
CA VAL A 184 6.71 0.71 2.05
C VAL A 184 7.68 1.14 3.14
N LEU A 185 8.94 1.32 2.75
CA LEU A 185 9.94 1.91 3.63
C LEU A 185 9.99 3.42 3.41
N LEU A 186 10.06 4.17 4.51
CA LEU A 186 10.19 5.62 4.54
C LEU A 186 11.54 5.99 5.15
N VAL A 187 12.31 6.82 4.44
CA VAL A 187 13.59 7.35 4.90
C VAL A 187 13.55 8.86 4.84
N LYS A 188 14.19 9.52 5.80
CA LYS A 188 14.38 10.97 5.75
C LYS A 188 15.11 11.37 4.46
N TYR A 189 14.64 12.41 3.79
CA TYR A 189 15.30 12.99 2.62
C TYR A 189 15.74 14.43 2.88
N ASP A 190 17.05 14.63 3.03
CA ASP A 190 17.69 15.95 3.11
C ASP A 190 18.49 16.31 1.85
N GLY A 191 18.37 15.49 0.79
CA GLY A 191 19.12 15.66 -0.46
C GLY A 191 20.49 14.98 -0.48
N SER A 192 20.89 14.30 0.60
CA SER A 192 22.19 13.60 0.67
C SER A 192 22.29 12.33 -0.17
N TYR A 193 21.15 11.66 -0.44
CA TYR A 193 21.14 10.39 -1.17
C TYR A 193 21.06 10.58 -2.70
N ASP A 194 21.86 9.81 -3.45
CA ASP A 194 21.65 9.65 -4.89
C ASP A 194 20.43 8.75 -5.12
N VAL A 195 19.35 9.37 -5.59
CA VAL A 195 18.10 8.68 -5.92
C VAL A 195 18.31 7.53 -6.89
N ARG A 196 19.26 7.63 -7.83
CA ARG A 196 19.53 6.54 -8.78
C ARG A 196 20.16 5.33 -8.10
N TRP A 197 20.94 5.56 -7.06
CA TRP A 197 21.50 4.47 -6.25
C TRP A 197 20.40 3.79 -5.44
N LEU A 198 19.49 4.56 -4.84
CA LEU A 198 18.32 4.02 -4.15
C LEU A 198 17.42 3.19 -5.07
N SER A 199 17.13 3.67 -6.29
CA SER A 199 16.35 2.90 -7.27
C SER A 199 17.04 1.60 -7.67
N ARG A 200 18.37 1.57 -7.77
CA ARG A 200 19.11 0.33 -8.02
C ARG A 200 18.99 -0.65 -6.85
N MET A 201 19.10 -0.16 -5.62
CA MET A 201 18.88 -1.01 -4.44
C MET A 201 17.48 -1.62 -4.40
N VAL A 202 16.45 -0.81 -4.68
CA VAL A 202 15.07 -1.31 -4.74
C VAL A 202 14.93 -2.37 -5.83
N SER A 203 15.48 -2.11 -7.01
CA SER A 203 15.47 -3.07 -8.12
C SER A 203 16.18 -4.39 -7.77
N ASP A 204 17.33 -4.33 -7.09
CA ASP A 204 18.08 -5.51 -6.67
C ASP A 204 17.25 -6.34 -5.67
N ILE A 205 16.69 -5.70 -4.64
CA ILE A 205 15.81 -6.34 -3.64
C ILE A 205 14.58 -6.95 -4.30
N ASN A 206 13.96 -6.25 -5.25
CA ASN A 206 12.81 -6.78 -5.98
C ASN A 206 13.16 -8.08 -6.70
N ILE A 207 14.34 -8.16 -7.32
CA ILE A 207 14.79 -9.35 -8.05
C ILE A 207 15.13 -10.51 -7.10
N SER A 208 15.84 -10.25 -6.00
CA SER A 208 16.35 -11.28 -5.10
C SER A 208 15.32 -11.77 -4.07
N ASP A 209 14.51 -10.87 -3.50
CA ASP A 209 13.80 -11.12 -2.25
C ASP A 209 12.28 -10.94 -2.33
N VAL A 210 11.76 -10.30 -3.40
CA VAL A 210 10.31 -10.05 -3.56
C VAL A 210 9.72 -10.94 -4.65
N ALA A 211 8.63 -11.64 -4.32
CA ALA A 211 7.89 -12.45 -5.26
C ALA A 211 7.29 -11.58 -6.40
N GLU A 212 7.28 -12.08 -7.63
CA GLU A 212 6.86 -11.30 -8.81
C GLU A 212 5.46 -10.70 -8.68
N ASN A 213 4.54 -11.42 -8.05
CA ASN A 213 3.15 -10.99 -7.81
C ASN A 213 2.99 -10.02 -6.62
N GLU A 214 4.05 -9.77 -5.86
CA GLU A 214 4.10 -8.85 -4.72
C GLU A 214 4.95 -7.60 -5.01
N ARG A 215 5.69 -7.58 -6.12
CA ARG A 215 6.50 -6.44 -6.54
C ARG A 215 5.64 -5.23 -6.87
N LEU A 216 6.02 -4.07 -6.34
CA LEU A 216 5.27 -2.84 -6.52
C LEU A 216 5.96 -1.87 -7.49
N SER A 217 7.22 -1.48 -7.29
CA SER A 217 7.96 -0.63 -8.23
C SER A 217 9.48 -0.71 -8.02
N ASP A 218 10.25 -0.55 -9.11
CA ASP A 218 11.71 -0.35 -9.06
C ASP A 218 12.10 1.14 -8.88
N SER A 219 11.13 2.04 -9.09
CA SER A 219 11.28 3.48 -8.95
C SER A 219 11.07 3.90 -7.50
N VAL A 220 11.82 4.92 -7.08
CA VAL A 220 11.74 5.57 -5.77
C VAL A 220 10.83 6.79 -5.86
N TYR A 221 10.09 7.10 -4.80
CA TYR A 221 9.28 8.33 -4.74
C TYR A 221 9.80 9.27 -3.67
N ILE A 222 9.50 10.56 -3.83
CA ILE A 222 9.76 11.58 -2.82
C ILE A 222 8.46 12.22 -2.39
N TYR A 223 8.16 12.18 -1.10
CA TYR A 223 7.08 12.96 -0.51
C TYR A 223 7.61 14.32 -0.04
N ARG A 224 7.08 15.38 -0.65
CA ARG A 224 7.42 16.79 -0.39
C ARG A 224 6.46 17.37 0.63
N TRP A 225 6.81 17.28 1.92
CA TRP A 225 5.85 17.53 3.02
C TRP A 225 5.29 18.95 3.08
N LYS A 226 6.08 19.95 2.69
CA LYS A 226 5.63 21.35 2.63
C LYS A 226 4.61 21.61 1.51
N GLN A 227 4.65 20.79 0.45
CA GLN A 227 3.77 20.91 -0.70
C GLN A 227 2.59 19.94 -0.62
N ASP A 228 2.68 18.91 0.24
CA ASP A 228 1.74 17.81 0.35
C ASP A 228 1.58 17.09 -0.99
N VAL A 229 2.72 16.66 -1.54
CA VAL A 229 2.82 16.06 -2.87
C VAL A 229 3.78 14.88 -2.85
N LEU A 230 3.38 13.79 -3.50
CA LEU A 230 4.21 12.63 -3.81
C LEU A 230 4.72 12.74 -5.25
N GLU A 231 6.02 12.61 -5.42
CA GLU A 231 6.75 12.80 -6.69
C GLU A 231 7.44 11.49 -7.11
N ASP A 232 7.16 11.06 -8.34
CA ASP A 232 7.90 10.00 -9.00
C ASP A 232 9.26 10.52 -9.48
N THR A 233 10.34 9.92 -9.00
CA THR A 233 11.69 10.37 -9.34
C THR A 233 12.14 9.98 -10.74
N GLU A 234 11.50 8.98 -11.37
CA GLU A 234 11.80 8.56 -12.74
C GLU A 234 11.12 9.47 -13.75
N THR A 235 9.85 9.80 -13.53
CA THR A 235 9.02 10.53 -14.51
C THR A 235 8.82 12.01 -14.17
N GLY A 236 9.10 12.42 -12.92
CA GLY A 236 8.76 13.74 -12.40
C GLY A 236 7.26 13.97 -12.19
N LYS A 237 6.42 12.95 -12.41
CA LYS A 237 4.97 13.04 -12.20
C LYS A 237 4.68 13.24 -10.72
N ARG A 238 3.72 14.13 -10.43
CA ARG A 238 3.35 14.52 -9.08
C ARG A 238 1.88 14.29 -8.84
N ILE A 239 1.56 13.78 -7.65
CA ILE A 239 0.18 13.62 -7.18
C ILE A 239 0.06 14.11 -5.75
N ARG A 240 -1.14 14.51 -5.32
CA ARG A 240 -1.44 14.74 -3.91
C ARG A 240 -1.99 13.43 -3.32
N PRO A 241 -1.41 12.88 -2.23
CA PRO A 241 -2.01 11.76 -1.50
C PRO A 241 -3.39 12.11 -0.92
N GLY A 242 -4.14 11.11 -0.52
CA GLY A 242 -5.45 11.28 0.11
C GLY A 242 -6.61 11.36 -0.87
N TYR A 243 -7.81 11.40 -0.31
CA TYR A 243 -9.06 11.33 -1.06
C TYR A 243 -9.14 12.39 -2.17
N ASP A 244 -9.00 13.67 -1.83
CA ASP A 244 -9.16 14.79 -2.77
C ASP A 244 -8.12 14.76 -3.88
N GLY A 245 -6.87 14.43 -3.52
CA GLY A 245 -5.77 14.40 -4.47
C GLY A 245 -5.92 13.33 -5.54
N ILE A 246 -6.40 12.14 -5.15
CA ILE A 246 -6.68 11.06 -6.09
C ILE A 246 -8.01 11.28 -6.82
N ALA A 247 -9.03 11.85 -6.18
CA ALA A 247 -10.29 12.20 -6.83
C ALA A 247 -10.07 13.17 -8.01
N LYS A 248 -9.15 14.13 -7.85
CA LYS A 248 -8.74 15.03 -8.93
C LYS A 248 -8.11 14.29 -10.12
N LEU A 249 -7.33 13.23 -9.87
CA LEU A 249 -6.79 12.40 -10.96
C LEU A 249 -7.91 11.71 -11.75
N VAL A 250 -8.97 11.26 -11.06
CA VAL A 250 -10.15 10.67 -11.71
C VAL A 250 -10.85 11.68 -12.61
N GLU A 251 -11.02 12.93 -12.14
CA GLU A 251 -11.57 14.03 -12.95
C GLU A 251 -10.73 14.30 -14.20
N GLU A 252 -9.41 14.41 -14.05
CA GLU A 252 -8.49 14.68 -15.15
C GLU A 252 -8.53 13.56 -16.22
N MET A 253 -8.65 12.30 -15.81
CA MET A 253 -8.80 11.17 -16.73
C MET A 253 -10.09 11.22 -17.54
N GLN A 254 -11.19 11.62 -16.90
CA GLN A 254 -12.50 11.72 -17.55
C GLN A 254 -12.56 12.87 -18.56
N GLN A 255 -11.81 13.95 -18.34
CA GLN A 255 -11.70 15.06 -19.29
C GLN A 255 -10.81 14.74 -20.49
N ALA A 256 -9.91 13.78 -20.36
CA ALA A 256 -8.98 13.35 -21.41
C ALA A 256 -9.54 12.21 -22.30
N SER A 257 -10.69 11.63 -21.94
CA SER A 257 -11.36 10.52 -22.64
C SER A 257 -12.49 11.02 -23.54
#